data_AF-A0A8J5Y3C0-F1
#
_entry.id   AF-A0A8J5Y3C0-F1
#
_cell.length_a   1.000
_cell.length_b   1.000
_cell.length_c   1.000
_cell.angle_alpha   90.00
_cell.angle_beta   90.00
_cell.angle_gamma   90.00
#
_symmetry.space_group_name_H-M   'P 1'
#
loop_
_entity.id
_entity.type
_entity.pdbx_description
1 polymer ?
#
loop_
_entity_poly.entity_id
_entity_poly.type
_entity_poly.pdbx_seq_one_letter_code
_entity_poly.pdbx_strand_id
1 'polypeptide(L)'
;MRKRQSGPGDGVSTLRYPYPDPLTPGVSFWTGFFLISSSGVFAKVTSMVTNDYITMNGNGFSKMEEEFIKRYHKLEVKENQCSSSLVKHIKAPVHLVWSLVRRFDQPQKYKPFVSRCVVQGDLQVGSVREVNVKSGLPATTSTERLEYLDDDEHILSMTIVGGDHRLKNYSSIVTVHPEVIDGRPGTLVIESFVVDVPDGNTKDETCYFVEALIKCNLKSLADVSERLAVQDRTEPIQRM
;
A
#
# COMPACT_ATOMS: atom_id res chain seq x y z
N MET A 1 49.52 -35.96 47.60
CA MET A 1 48.84 -37.27 47.38
C MET A 1 47.38 -36.98 47.05
N ARG A 2 46.92 -37.18 45.79
CA ARG A 2 46.03 -38.30 45.31
C ARG A 2 44.77 -38.49 46.18
N LYS A 3 43.52 -38.61 45.70
CA LYS A 3 42.87 -38.67 44.37
C LYS A 3 41.33 -38.80 44.58
N ARG A 4 40.54 -38.44 43.55
CA ARG A 4 39.19 -38.97 43.12
C ARG A 4 37.91 -38.40 43.77
N GLN A 5 37.03 -37.72 43.00
CA GLN A 5 35.89 -38.16 42.11
C GLN A 5 34.67 -38.60 42.94
N SER A 6 33.38 -38.24 42.68
CA SER A 6 32.61 -37.96 41.46
C SER A 6 31.15 -37.55 41.81
N GLY A 7 30.44 -36.81 40.94
CA GLY A 7 28.95 -36.81 40.88
C GLY A 7 28.32 -35.49 40.37
N PRO A 8 27.29 -35.51 39.49
CA PRO A 8 27.05 -34.48 38.47
C PRO A 8 25.96 -33.46 38.83
N GLY A 9 26.01 -32.28 38.20
CA GLY A 9 24.92 -31.31 38.19
C GLY A 9 24.90 -30.61 36.84
N ASP A 10 23.88 -30.93 36.06
CA ASP A 10 23.60 -30.40 34.74
C ASP A 10 23.54 -28.87 34.71
N GLY A 11 24.12 -28.27 33.68
CA GLY A 11 24.15 -26.83 33.50
C GLY A 11 24.70 -26.48 32.12
N VAL A 12 23.84 -26.63 31.12
CA VAL A 12 24.06 -26.38 29.69
C VAL A 12 24.65 -24.98 29.43
N SER A 13 25.83 -24.98 28.79
CA SER A 13 26.22 -24.21 27.61
C SER A 13 26.03 -22.69 27.54
N THR A 14 27.15 -22.04 27.20
CA THR A 14 27.31 -20.91 26.26
C THR A 14 27.06 -19.48 26.72
N LEU A 15 28.14 -18.88 27.26
CA LEU A 15 28.60 -17.55 26.83
C LEU A 15 28.86 -17.55 25.32
N ARG A 16 28.03 -16.85 24.54
CA ARG A 16 28.43 -16.05 23.37
C ARG A 16 27.41 -14.92 23.18
N TYR A 17 27.86 -13.67 23.31
CA TYR A 17 27.22 -12.55 22.63
C TYR A 17 27.32 -12.77 21.12
N PRO A 18 26.28 -12.42 20.35
CA PRO A 18 26.51 -11.85 19.04
C PRO A 18 25.80 -10.50 18.89
N TYR A 19 26.61 -9.55 18.42
CA TYR A 19 26.32 -8.42 17.53
C TYR A 19 24.86 -7.95 17.34
N PRO A 20 24.60 -6.63 17.45
CA PRO A 20 23.30 -6.07 17.13
C PRO A 20 22.99 -6.25 15.63
N ASP A 21 21.75 -6.66 15.35
CA ASP A 21 21.17 -6.75 14.02
C ASP A 21 21.28 -5.39 13.28
N PRO A 22 21.65 -5.35 11.98
CA PRO A 22 21.72 -4.10 11.21
C PRO A 22 20.35 -3.47 10.88
N LEU A 23 19.24 -4.13 11.25
CA LEU A 23 17.89 -3.81 10.77
C LEU A 23 16.96 -3.21 11.82
N THR A 24 17.47 -2.88 13.01
CA THR A 24 16.75 -2.00 13.93
C THR A 24 17.22 -0.56 13.72
N PRO A 25 16.38 0.36 13.19
CA PRO A 25 16.73 1.77 13.11
C PRO A 25 17.04 2.28 14.53
N GLY A 26 18.24 2.84 14.70
CA GLY A 26 18.71 3.34 16.00
C GLY A 26 17.79 4.42 16.57
N VAL A 27 17.84 4.63 17.88
CA VAL A 27 16.97 5.53 18.66
C VAL A 27 16.91 6.97 18.08
N SER A 28 17.92 7.40 17.32
CA SER A 28 17.98 8.69 16.61
C SER A 28 17.09 8.77 15.36
N PHE A 29 16.72 7.63 14.76
CA PHE A 29 15.73 7.51 13.68
C PHE A 29 14.31 7.76 14.21
N TRP A 30 14.08 7.47 15.49
CA TRP A 30 12.77 7.60 16.14
C TRP A 30 12.48 9.02 16.62
N THR A 31 13.50 9.87 16.79
CA THR A 31 13.32 11.27 17.25
C THR A 31 12.91 12.23 16.13
N GLY A 32 13.21 11.95 14.85
CA GLY A 32 12.67 12.70 13.69
C GLY A 32 11.23 12.28 13.33
N PHE A 33 10.85 11.06 13.71
CA PHE A 33 9.56 10.43 13.45
C PHE A 33 8.37 11.04 14.21
N PHE A 34 8.63 11.85 15.23
CA PHE A 34 7.59 12.48 16.06
C PHE A 34 6.85 13.64 15.38
N LEU A 35 7.26 14.06 14.17
CA LEU A 35 6.66 15.22 13.49
C LEU A 35 5.64 14.86 12.38
N ILE A 36 5.52 13.60 11.92
CA ILE A 36 4.41 13.20 11.00
C ILE A 36 3.19 12.66 11.77
N SER A 37 3.37 12.07 12.95
CA SER A 37 2.25 11.65 13.79
C SER A 37 2.67 11.62 15.26
N SER A 38 1.82 12.12 16.14
CA SER A 38 1.94 11.91 17.58
C SER A 38 1.75 10.41 17.90
N SER A 39 2.88 9.70 17.98
CA SER A 39 3.19 8.50 18.79
C SER A 39 2.28 7.26 18.83
N GLY A 40 1.09 7.21 18.23
CA GLY A 40 0.20 6.03 18.32
C GLY A 40 -0.12 5.34 16.99
N VAL A 41 -0.03 6.05 15.88
CA VAL A 41 -0.56 5.61 14.58
C VAL A 41 0.39 4.66 13.86
N PHE A 42 1.68 4.95 13.91
CA PHE A 42 2.70 4.16 13.21
C PHE A 42 2.72 2.71 13.69
N ALA A 43 2.60 2.47 15.01
CA ALA A 43 2.49 1.10 15.53
C ALA A 43 1.31 0.32 14.93
N LYS A 44 0.19 0.98 14.64
CA LYS A 44 -1.03 0.35 14.09
C LYS A 44 -0.94 0.11 12.59
N VAL A 45 -0.34 1.03 11.82
CA VAL A 45 -0.10 0.85 10.37
C VAL A 45 1.02 -0.18 10.17
N THR A 46 2.13 -0.06 10.89
CA THR A 46 3.26 -1.00 10.83
C THR A 46 2.84 -2.40 11.29
N SER A 47 1.99 -2.56 12.32
CA SER A 47 1.47 -3.89 12.70
C SER A 47 0.54 -4.51 11.66
N MET A 48 -0.04 -3.72 10.76
CA MET A 48 -0.84 -4.23 9.62
C MET A 48 0.04 -4.62 8.43
N VAL A 49 1.29 -4.17 8.40
CA VAL A 49 2.26 -4.38 7.31
C VAL A 49 3.21 -5.56 7.61
N THR A 50 3.10 -6.25 8.76
CA THR A 50 4.14 -7.18 9.22
C THR A 50 4.16 -8.60 8.63
N ASN A 51 3.31 -9.03 7.69
CA ASN A 51 3.38 -10.44 7.25
C ASN A 51 3.39 -10.77 5.74
N ASP A 52 3.26 -9.83 4.79
CA ASP A 52 3.17 -10.20 3.37
C ASP A 52 3.86 -9.25 2.36
N TYR A 53 4.70 -8.31 2.80
CA TYR A 53 5.25 -7.32 1.87
C TYR A 53 6.74 -7.50 1.65
N ILE A 54 7.08 -7.85 0.41
CA ILE A 54 8.40 -7.61 -0.17
C ILE A 54 8.62 -6.10 -0.09
N THR A 55 9.38 -5.68 0.90
CA THR A 55 9.97 -4.36 0.96
C THR A 55 11.32 -4.50 0.25
N MET A 56 11.61 -3.58 -0.66
CA MET A 56 12.78 -3.61 -1.54
C MET A 56 14.08 -3.84 -0.75
N ASN A 57 14.54 -5.08 -0.82
CA ASN A 57 15.95 -5.47 -0.84
C ASN A 57 16.04 -6.77 -1.65
N GLY A 58 16.08 -6.67 -2.98
CA GLY A 58 16.77 -7.70 -3.79
C GLY A 58 16.03 -8.48 -4.87
N ASN A 59 14.83 -8.10 -5.34
CA ASN A 59 14.31 -8.65 -6.61
C ASN A 59 13.69 -7.52 -7.45
N GLY A 60 14.22 -7.31 -8.66
CA GLY A 60 13.74 -6.28 -9.59
C GLY A 60 12.35 -6.57 -10.14
N PHE A 61 11.72 -5.54 -10.72
CA PHE A 61 10.45 -5.67 -11.44
C PHE A 61 10.58 -6.67 -12.60
N SER A 62 9.50 -7.37 -12.92
CA SER A 62 9.44 -8.17 -14.15
C SER A 62 9.51 -7.25 -15.38
N LYS A 63 9.90 -7.80 -16.54
CA LYS A 63 9.95 -7.01 -17.80
C LYS A 63 8.61 -6.34 -18.12
N MET A 64 7.50 -7.05 -17.86
CA MET A 64 6.15 -6.55 -18.08
C MET A 64 5.82 -5.39 -17.13
N GLU A 65 6.15 -5.53 -15.84
CA GLU A 65 5.99 -4.44 -14.86
C GLU A 65 6.79 -3.20 -15.27
N GLU A 66 8.05 -3.37 -15.67
CA GLU A 66 8.88 -2.26 -16.14
C GLU A 66 8.29 -1.54 -17.36
N GLU A 67 7.73 -2.28 -18.32
CA GLU A 67 7.09 -1.70 -19.50
C GLU A 67 5.88 -0.85 -19.14
N PHE A 68 4.99 -1.36 -18.27
CA PHE A 68 3.83 -0.61 -17.80
C PHE A 68 4.23 0.61 -16.95
N ILE A 69 5.22 0.47 -16.08
CA ILE A 69 5.76 1.59 -15.30
C ILE A 69 6.31 2.68 -16.23
N LYS A 70 7.11 2.30 -17.24
CA LYS A 70 7.67 3.23 -18.22
C LYS A 70 6.61 3.92 -19.08
N ARG A 71 5.47 3.27 -19.31
CA ARG A 71 4.39 3.79 -20.16
C ARG A 71 3.43 4.71 -19.41
N TYR A 72 3.01 4.32 -18.21
CA TYR A 72 1.90 4.99 -17.52
C TYR A 72 2.28 5.67 -16.20
N HIS A 73 3.41 5.30 -15.58
CA HIS A 73 3.77 5.75 -14.23
C HIS A 73 4.98 6.70 -14.19
N LYS A 74 5.27 7.38 -15.31
CA LYS A 74 6.26 8.45 -15.37
C LYS A 74 5.69 9.73 -14.76
N LEU A 75 6.00 9.96 -13.50
CA LEU A 75 5.65 11.18 -12.79
C LEU A 75 6.86 12.13 -12.80
N GLU A 76 6.63 13.41 -13.09
CA GLU A 76 7.67 14.44 -12.92
C GLU A 76 7.84 14.73 -11.42
N VAL A 77 9.01 14.42 -10.88
CA VAL A 77 9.30 14.56 -9.45
C VAL A 77 10.18 15.77 -9.22
N LYS A 78 9.69 16.73 -8.42
CA LYS A 78 10.47 17.92 -8.02
C LYS A 78 11.47 17.58 -6.92
N GLU A 79 12.42 18.49 -6.68
CA GLU A 79 13.48 18.31 -5.69
C GLU A 79 12.93 18.08 -4.27
N ASN A 80 11.85 18.75 -3.88
CA ASN A 80 11.19 18.62 -2.59
C ASN A 80 10.14 17.49 -2.53
N GLN A 81 10.05 16.66 -3.56
CA GLN A 81 9.07 15.59 -3.67
C GLN A 81 9.72 14.20 -3.57
N CYS A 82 8.88 13.23 -3.22
CA CYS A 82 9.20 11.82 -3.29
C CYS A 82 8.11 11.07 -4.07
N SER A 83 8.48 9.94 -4.65
CA SER A 83 7.60 9.09 -5.46
C SER A 83 7.97 7.63 -5.29
N SER A 84 7.00 6.74 -5.43
CA SER A 84 7.24 5.29 -5.52
C SER A 84 6.19 4.64 -6.43
N SER A 85 6.48 3.42 -6.89
CA SER A 85 5.55 2.58 -7.66
C SER A 85 5.45 1.22 -6.99
N LEU A 86 4.21 0.79 -6.72
CA LEU A 86 3.91 -0.46 -6.05
C LEU A 86 3.14 -1.37 -6.99
N VAL A 87 3.45 -2.66 -6.93
CA VAL A 87 2.87 -3.69 -7.77
C VAL A 87 2.14 -4.72 -6.91
N LYS A 88 0.99 -5.20 -7.40
CA LYS A 88 0.23 -6.29 -6.80
C LYS A 88 -0.35 -7.20 -7.88
N HIS A 89 0.04 -8.47 -7.85
CA HIS A 89 -0.61 -9.54 -8.62
C HIS A 89 -1.83 -10.04 -7.85
N ILE A 90 -2.95 -10.18 -8.56
CA ILE A 90 -4.26 -10.55 -7.99
C ILE A 90 -4.81 -11.74 -8.77
N LYS A 91 -5.21 -12.81 -8.06
CA LYS A 91 -5.77 -14.02 -8.67
C LYS A 91 -7.26 -13.86 -9.00
N ALA A 92 -7.60 -12.77 -9.68
CA ALA A 92 -8.95 -12.46 -10.16
C ALA A 92 -8.90 -11.85 -11.58
N PRO A 93 -9.93 -12.05 -12.41
CA PRO A 93 -10.03 -11.41 -13.73
C PRO A 93 -10.03 -9.88 -13.68
N VAL A 94 -9.46 -9.26 -14.72
CA VAL A 94 -9.30 -7.80 -14.85
C VAL A 94 -10.60 -7.02 -14.67
N HIS A 95 -11.70 -7.51 -15.23
CA HIS A 95 -12.99 -6.82 -15.15
C HIS A 95 -13.54 -6.74 -13.72
N LEU A 96 -13.28 -7.75 -12.87
CA LEU A 96 -13.67 -7.73 -11.46
C LEU A 96 -12.83 -6.73 -10.68
N VAL A 97 -11.51 -6.75 -10.88
CA VAL A 97 -10.59 -5.81 -10.21
C VAL A 97 -10.91 -4.36 -10.64
N TRP A 98 -11.06 -4.12 -11.94
CA TRP A 98 -11.40 -2.80 -12.47
C TRP A 98 -12.75 -2.30 -11.97
N SER A 99 -13.75 -3.17 -11.84
CA SER A 99 -15.06 -2.80 -11.29
C SER A 99 -15.01 -2.24 -9.86
N LEU A 100 -13.96 -2.55 -9.11
CA LEU A 100 -13.68 -1.98 -7.78
C LEU A 100 -12.83 -0.71 -7.89
N VAL A 101 -11.74 -0.75 -8.65
CA VAL A 101 -10.79 0.37 -8.79
C VAL A 101 -11.46 1.61 -9.37
N ARG A 102 -12.27 1.45 -10.43
CA ARG A 102 -12.96 2.55 -11.13
C ARG A 102 -14.00 3.30 -10.29
N ARG A 103 -14.41 2.74 -9.15
CA ARG A 103 -15.44 3.33 -8.27
C ARG A 103 -14.86 4.44 -7.42
N PHE A 104 -14.63 5.59 -8.06
CA PHE A 104 -14.18 6.79 -7.38
C PHE A 104 -15.13 7.23 -6.25
N ASP A 105 -16.42 6.92 -6.34
CA ASP A 105 -17.41 7.19 -5.29
C ASP A 105 -17.41 6.21 -4.12
N GLN A 106 -16.82 5.03 -4.29
CA GLN A 106 -16.89 3.96 -3.29
C GLN A 106 -15.51 3.38 -2.95
N PRO A 107 -14.52 4.22 -2.57
CA PRO A 107 -13.20 3.74 -2.19
C PRO A 107 -13.24 2.74 -1.03
N GLN A 108 -14.22 2.83 -0.13
CA GLN A 108 -14.42 1.92 1.01
C GLN A 108 -14.61 0.45 0.60
N LYS A 109 -14.94 0.17 -0.67
CA LYS A 109 -15.05 -1.21 -1.17
C LYS A 109 -13.74 -1.98 -1.05
N TYR A 110 -12.61 -1.29 -1.14
CA TYR A 110 -11.30 -1.93 -0.99
C TYR A 110 -10.30 -1.14 -0.14
N LYS A 111 -10.44 0.18 0.05
CA LYS A 111 -9.57 0.97 0.92
C LYS A 111 -9.99 0.82 2.38
N PRO A 112 -9.27 0.03 3.21
CA PRO A 112 -9.78 -0.44 4.50
C PRO A 112 -9.88 0.66 5.56
N PHE A 113 -9.21 1.79 5.36
CA PHE A 113 -9.19 2.92 6.27
C PHE A 113 -10.28 3.94 6.02
N VAL A 114 -11.04 3.82 4.93
CA VAL A 114 -12.17 4.72 4.65
C VAL A 114 -13.36 4.28 5.49
N SER A 115 -13.95 5.23 6.23
CA SER A 115 -15.20 5.03 6.97
C SER A 115 -16.40 5.54 6.19
N ARG A 116 -16.22 6.63 5.43
CA ARG A 116 -17.27 7.26 4.62
C ARG A 116 -16.66 7.94 3.41
N CYS A 117 -17.42 7.98 2.32
CA CYS A 117 -17.09 8.77 1.14
C CYS A 117 -18.36 9.49 0.66
N VAL A 118 -18.23 10.77 0.33
CA VAL A 118 -19.28 11.59 -0.27
C VAL A 118 -18.73 12.21 -1.53
N VAL A 119 -19.43 12.06 -2.65
CA VAL A 119 -19.05 12.66 -3.93
C VAL A 119 -19.91 13.87 -4.22
N GLN A 120 -19.27 14.91 -4.76
CA GLN A 120 -19.93 16.04 -5.39
C GLN A 120 -19.76 15.90 -6.91
N GLY A 121 -20.89 15.82 -7.64
CA GLY A 121 -20.94 15.69 -9.09
C GLY A 121 -21.24 14.28 -9.61
N ASP A 122 -21.13 14.12 -10.94
CA ASP A 122 -21.65 12.96 -11.69
C ASP A 122 -20.61 11.87 -12.00
N LEU A 123 -19.57 11.73 -11.18
CA LEU A 123 -18.48 10.74 -11.37
C LEU A 123 -17.72 10.83 -12.70
N GLN A 124 -17.60 12.04 -13.23
CA GLN A 124 -16.76 12.37 -14.38
C GLN A 124 -15.42 12.97 -13.95
N VAL A 125 -14.46 13.07 -14.88
CA VAL A 125 -13.20 13.80 -14.65
C VAL A 125 -13.49 15.20 -14.10
N GLY A 126 -12.76 15.58 -13.05
CA GLY A 126 -12.96 16.81 -12.29
C GLY A 126 -13.87 16.66 -11.06
N SER A 127 -14.62 15.55 -10.93
CA SER A 127 -15.45 15.26 -9.75
C SER A 127 -14.60 15.22 -8.49
N VAL A 128 -15.20 15.66 -7.37
CA VAL A 128 -14.52 15.74 -6.08
C VAL A 128 -15.22 14.85 -5.08
N ARG A 129 -14.45 14.13 -4.28
CA ARG A 129 -14.96 13.35 -3.15
C ARG A 129 -14.34 13.83 -1.85
N GLU A 130 -15.16 13.84 -0.80
CA GLU A 130 -14.72 13.95 0.58
C GLU A 130 -14.69 12.54 1.20
N VAL A 131 -13.53 12.16 1.70
CA VAL A 131 -13.28 10.86 2.34
C VAL A 131 -13.07 11.09 3.82
N ASN A 132 -13.85 10.42 4.66
CA ASN A 132 -13.58 10.32 6.08
C ASN A 132 -12.82 9.03 6.34
N VAL A 133 -11.79 9.11 7.18
CA VAL A 133 -11.02 7.93 7.59
C VAL A 133 -11.50 7.40 8.94
N LYS A 134 -11.14 6.15 9.25
CA LYS A 134 -11.45 5.51 10.53
C LYS A 134 -10.65 6.15 11.67
N SER A 135 -11.21 6.11 12.88
CA SER A 135 -10.58 6.67 14.08
C SER A 135 -9.24 5.99 14.42
N GLY A 136 -8.32 6.75 15.02
CA GLY A 136 -6.98 6.30 15.38
C GLY A 136 -5.94 6.42 14.26
N LEU A 137 -6.26 7.16 13.19
CA LEU A 137 -5.31 7.65 12.19
C LEU A 137 -5.01 9.14 12.44
N PRO A 138 -3.92 9.71 11.88
CA PRO A 138 -3.50 11.08 12.13
C PRO A 138 -4.40 12.11 11.43
N ALA A 139 -5.16 11.65 10.44
CA ALA A 139 -6.08 12.42 9.65
C ALA A 139 -7.51 12.00 9.98
N THR A 140 -8.47 12.88 9.69
CA THR A 140 -9.90 12.59 9.76
C THR A 140 -10.56 12.73 8.40
N THR A 141 -10.02 13.58 7.51
CA THR A 141 -10.63 13.89 6.22
C THR A 141 -9.60 14.08 5.10
N SER A 142 -9.99 13.72 3.88
CA SER A 142 -9.26 13.96 2.63
C SER A 142 -10.24 14.43 1.57
N THR A 143 -9.92 15.50 0.86
CA THR A 143 -10.69 15.99 -0.29
C THR A 143 -9.91 15.70 -1.55
N GLU A 144 -10.50 14.91 -2.44
CA GLU A 144 -9.80 14.27 -3.53
C GLU A 144 -10.51 14.54 -4.86
N ARG A 145 -9.75 14.78 -5.92
CA ARG A 145 -10.27 15.07 -7.26
C ARG A 145 -9.91 13.93 -8.21
N LEU A 146 -10.86 13.52 -9.04
CA LEU A 146 -10.62 12.59 -10.15
C LEU A 146 -9.98 13.36 -11.31
N GLU A 147 -8.75 13.02 -11.67
CA GLU A 147 -8.01 13.67 -12.77
C GLU A 147 -8.16 12.93 -14.09
N TYR A 148 -8.23 11.60 -14.03
CA TYR A 148 -8.32 10.75 -15.21
C TYR A 148 -9.07 9.47 -14.89
N LEU A 149 -9.92 9.02 -15.83
CA LEU A 149 -10.61 7.74 -15.77
C LEU A 149 -10.78 7.22 -17.20
N ASP A 150 -10.17 6.08 -17.48
CA ASP A 150 -10.20 5.42 -18.77
C ASP A 150 -10.61 3.96 -18.56
N ASP A 151 -11.82 3.63 -19.00
CA ASP A 151 -12.40 2.30 -18.86
C ASP A 151 -11.86 1.30 -19.89
N ASP A 152 -11.29 1.78 -21.00
CA ASP A 152 -10.75 0.92 -22.06
C ASP A 152 -9.32 0.47 -21.73
N GLU A 153 -8.49 1.40 -21.24
CA GLU A 153 -7.10 1.13 -20.82
C GLU A 153 -6.98 0.81 -19.31
N HIS A 154 -8.09 0.86 -18.56
CA HIS A 154 -8.17 0.63 -17.12
C HIS A 154 -7.21 1.50 -16.28
N ILE A 155 -7.30 2.82 -16.49
CA ILE A 155 -6.44 3.81 -15.83
C ILE A 155 -7.30 4.74 -14.96
N LEU A 156 -6.90 4.92 -13.70
CA LEU A 156 -7.48 5.91 -12.82
C LEU A 156 -6.37 6.81 -12.26
N SER A 157 -6.55 8.12 -12.33
CA SER A 157 -5.69 9.08 -11.64
C SER A 157 -6.49 10.03 -10.77
N MET A 158 -5.93 10.36 -9.61
CA MET A 158 -6.55 11.27 -8.67
C MET A 158 -5.49 12.15 -8.00
N THR A 159 -5.92 13.30 -7.52
CA THR A 159 -5.12 14.20 -6.70
C THR A 159 -5.80 14.45 -5.36
N ILE A 160 -5.01 14.76 -4.34
CA ILE A 160 -5.55 15.30 -3.10
C ILE A 160 -5.48 16.83 -3.16
N VAL A 161 -6.63 17.47 -3.02
CA VAL A 161 -6.81 18.92 -3.13
C VAL A 161 -7.11 19.59 -1.77
N GLY A 162 -7.32 18.80 -0.72
CA GLY A 162 -7.57 19.29 0.63
C GLY A 162 -7.64 18.16 1.65
N GLY A 163 -7.81 18.51 2.93
CA GLY A 163 -7.83 17.56 4.05
C GLY A 163 -6.98 18.03 5.23
N ASP A 164 -6.98 17.24 6.30
CA ASP A 164 -6.24 17.54 7.55
C ASP A 164 -4.92 16.76 7.69
N HIS A 165 -4.46 16.11 6.62
CA HIS A 165 -3.18 15.42 6.55
C HIS A 165 -2.06 16.26 5.92
N ARG A 166 -0.81 15.81 6.08
CA ARG A 166 0.39 16.50 5.57
C ARG A 166 0.75 16.17 4.10
N LEU A 167 -0.03 15.33 3.41
CA LEU A 167 0.21 14.89 2.03
C LEU A 167 -0.13 15.96 0.97
N LYS A 168 0.63 17.06 0.94
CA LYS A 168 0.43 18.15 -0.02
C LYS A 168 0.85 17.74 -1.43
N ASN A 169 0.10 18.24 -2.43
CA ASN A 169 0.34 17.96 -3.85
C ASN A 169 0.46 16.46 -4.17
N TYR A 170 -0.28 15.64 -3.41
CA TYR A 170 -0.35 14.21 -3.68
C TYR A 170 -1.09 13.98 -5.00
N SER A 171 -0.47 13.20 -5.88
CA SER A 171 -1.08 12.67 -7.09
C SER A 171 -0.79 11.18 -7.17
N SER A 172 -1.79 10.38 -7.54
CA SER A 172 -1.61 8.96 -7.81
C SER A 172 -2.21 8.53 -9.14
N ILE A 173 -1.60 7.48 -9.69
CA ILE A 173 -2.06 6.79 -10.90
C ILE A 173 -2.13 5.31 -10.57
N VAL A 174 -3.29 4.70 -10.82
CA VAL A 174 -3.51 3.26 -10.75
C VAL A 174 -3.79 2.74 -12.15
N THR A 175 -3.06 1.72 -12.58
CA THR A 175 -3.33 0.98 -13.82
C THR A 175 -3.57 -0.49 -13.52
N VAL A 176 -4.45 -1.12 -14.31
CA VAL A 176 -4.91 -2.49 -14.10
C VAL A 176 -4.76 -3.28 -15.39
N HIS A 177 -3.90 -4.30 -15.38
CA HIS A 177 -3.51 -5.05 -16.59
C HIS A 177 -3.90 -6.52 -16.47
N PRO A 178 -4.41 -7.16 -17.53
CA PRO A 178 -4.61 -8.60 -17.54
C PRO A 178 -3.27 -9.35 -17.50
N GLU A 179 -3.20 -10.42 -16.72
CA GLU A 179 -2.06 -11.34 -16.72
C GLU A 179 -2.53 -12.80 -16.55
N VAL A 180 -1.61 -13.76 -16.63
CA VAL A 180 -1.89 -15.18 -16.38
C VAL A 180 -1.10 -15.63 -15.15
N ILE A 181 -1.81 -16.06 -14.11
CA ILE A 181 -1.23 -16.56 -12.85
C ILE A 181 -1.63 -18.02 -12.69
N ASP A 182 -0.66 -18.92 -12.54
CA ASP A 182 -0.90 -20.37 -12.38
C ASP A 182 -1.82 -20.96 -13.48
N GLY A 183 -1.69 -20.46 -14.71
CA GLY A 183 -2.50 -20.89 -15.87
C GLY A 183 -3.94 -20.38 -15.87
N ARG A 184 -4.28 -19.44 -15.00
CA ARG A 184 -5.62 -18.83 -14.90
C ARG A 184 -5.58 -17.32 -15.15
N PRO A 185 -6.69 -16.72 -15.62
CA PRO A 185 -6.80 -15.27 -15.71
C PRO A 185 -6.55 -14.61 -14.35
N GLY A 186 -5.58 -13.71 -14.30
CA GLY A 186 -5.23 -12.88 -13.17
C GLY A 186 -5.10 -11.41 -13.58
N THR A 187 -4.69 -10.57 -12.63
CA THR A 187 -4.57 -9.13 -12.84
C THR A 187 -3.35 -8.55 -12.15
N LEU A 188 -2.57 -7.79 -12.91
CA LEU A 188 -1.46 -6.98 -12.43
C LEU A 188 -1.96 -5.56 -12.16
N VAL A 189 -1.92 -5.13 -10.90
CA VAL A 189 -2.24 -3.75 -10.50
C VAL A 189 -0.96 -3.01 -10.18
N ILE A 190 -0.81 -1.81 -10.74
CA ILE A 190 0.31 -0.92 -10.44
C ILE A 190 -0.26 0.41 -9.93
N GLU A 191 0.16 0.84 -8.74
CA GLU A 191 -0.17 2.15 -8.19
C GLU A 191 1.12 2.93 -7.94
N SER A 192 1.24 4.10 -8.57
CA SER A 192 2.33 5.04 -8.31
C SER A 192 1.81 6.34 -7.74
N PHE A 193 2.68 7.05 -7.03
CA PHE A 193 2.36 8.36 -6.48
C PHE A 193 3.55 9.31 -6.54
N VAL A 194 3.25 10.60 -6.47
CA VAL A 194 4.19 11.67 -6.14
C VAL A 194 3.56 12.54 -5.05
N VAL A 195 4.37 13.03 -4.11
CA VAL A 195 3.91 13.87 -3.01
C VAL A 195 5.03 14.79 -2.52
N ASP A 196 4.68 15.95 -1.99
CA ASP A 196 5.63 16.82 -1.30
C ASP A 196 6.11 16.17 -0.01
N VAL A 197 7.42 16.31 0.26
CA VAL A 197 8.00 15.95 1.55
C VAL A 197 7.65 17.03 2.56
N PRO A 198 6.95 16.70 3.67
CA PRO A 198 6.61 17.69 4.68
C PRO A 198 7.84 18.21 5.43
N ASP A 199 7.81 19.46 5.89
CA ASP A 199 8.90 20.04 6.69
C ASP A 199 9.23 19.18 7.91
N GLY A 200 10.52 18.96 8.15
CA GLY A 200 10.99 18.10 9.25
C GLY A 200 10.97 16.61 8.93
N ASN A 201 10.71 16.21 7.68
CA ASN A 201 10.77 14.82 7.25
C ASN A 201 11.70 14.59 6.08
N THR A 202 12.18 13.35 5.99
CA THR A 202 12.98 12.90 4.84
C THR A 202 12.07 12.33 3.74
N LYS A 203 12.63 12.20 2.54
CA LYS A 203 11.97 11.52 1.41
C LYS A 203 11.61 10.09 1.76
N ASP A 204 12.52 9.36 2.42
CA ASP A 204 12.34 7.94 2.75
C ASP A 204 11.22 7.75 3.78
N GLU A 205 11.14 8.59 4.81
CA GLU A 205 10.05 8.56 5.79
C GLU A 205 8.69 8.80 5.14
N THR A 206 8.63 9.79 4.25
CA THR A 206 7.38 10.16 3.54
C THR A 206 6.96 9.05 2.58
N CYS A 207 7.89 8.52 1.77
CA CYS A 207 7.63 7.39 0.90
C CYS A 207 7.17 6.17 1.69
N TYR A 208 7.86 5.81 2.77
CA TYR A 208 7.50 4.65 3.59
C TYR A 208 6.07 4.75 4.13
N PHE A 209 5.69 5.93 4.64
CA PHE A 209 4.34 6.16 5.14
C PHE A 209 3.27 5.98 4.05
N VAL A 210 3.47 6.58 2.88
CA VAL A 210 2.52 6.49 1.77
C VAL A 210 2.47 5.07 1.19
N GLU A 211 3.62 4.42 1.03
CA GLU A 211 3.71 3.03 0.60
C GLU A 211 2.94 2.10 1.52
N ALA A 212 3.02 2.29 2.84
CA ALA A 212 2.28 1.47 3.79
C ALA A 212 0.76 1.58 3.58
N LEU A 213 0.24 2.79 3.34
CA LEU A 213 -1.17 2.99 3.03
C LEU A 213 -1.58 2.32 1.72
N ILE A 214 -0.79 2.49 0.66
CA ILE A 214 -1.05 1.86 -0.64
C ILE A 214 -0.97 0.33 -0.54
N LYS A 215 0.03 -0.22 0.17
CA LYS A 215 0.17 -1.66 0.43
C LYS A 215 -1.09 -2.23 1.09
N CYS A 216 -1.62 -1.58 2.13
CA CYS A 216 -2.87 -1.97 2.75
C CYS A 216 -4.06 -1.94 1.77
N ASN A 217 -4.16 -0.90 0.95
CA ASN A 217 -5.21 -0.78 -0.08
C ASN A 217 -5.12 -1.93 -1.10
N LEU A 218 -3.93 -2.19 -1.65
CA LEU A 218 -3.71 -3.22 -2.67
C LEU A 218 -3.90 -4.64 -2.13
N LYS A 219 -3.53 -4.91 -0.87
CA LYS A 219 -3.83 -6.20 -0.23
C LYS A 219 -5.34 -6.38 -0.06
N SER A 220 -6.03 -5.39 0.45
CA SER A 220 -7.50 -5.46 0.59
C SER A 220 -8.21 -5.57 -0.76
N LEU A 221 -7.71 -4.89 -1.80
CA LEU A 221 -8.19 -5.06 -3.18
C LEU A 221 -8.03 -6.50 -3.67
N ALA A 222 -6.87 -7.10 -3.45
CA ALA A 222 -6.62 -8.50 -3.80
C ALA A 222 -7.58 -9.43 -3.06
N ASP A 223 -7.65 -9.30 -1.73
CA ASP A 223 -8.50 -10.14 -0.89
C ASP A 223 -9.99 -10.05 -1.28
N VAL A 224 -10.50 -8.84 -1.58
CA VAL A 224 -11.89 -8.64 -2.03
C VAL A 224 -12.10 -9.22 -3.42
N SER A 225 -11.21 -8.95 -4.36
CA SER A 225 -11.34 -9.39 -5.76
C SER A 225 -11.28 -10.91 -5.90
N GLU A 226 -10.36 -11.55 -5.17
CA GLU A 226 -10.21 -13.01 -5.19
C GLU A 226 -11.41 -13.71 -4.57
N ARG A 227 -12.00 -13.16 -3.50
CA ARG A 227 -13.26 -13.67 -2.95
C ARG A 227 -14.41 -13.56 -3.96
N LEU A 228 -14.55 -12.43 -4.66
CA LEU A 228 -15.56 -12.26 -5.70
C LEU A 228 -15.37 -13.25 -6.85
N ALA A 229 -14.12 -13.48 -7.27
CA ALA A 229 -13.80 -14.44 -8.33
C ALA A 229 -14.13 -15.90 -7.96
N VAL A 230 -14.06 -16.26 -6.67
CA VAL A 230 -14.51 -17.57 -6.18
C VAL A 230 -16.03 -17.67 -6.19
N GLN A 231 -16.73 -16.62 -5.76
CA GLN A 231 -18.20 -16.59 -5.70
C GLN A 231 -18.84 -16.68 -7.09
N ASP A 232 -18.32 -15.93 -8.06
CA ASP A 232 -18.78 -15.92 -9.45
C ASP A 232 -18.72 -17.33 -10.11
N ARG A 233 -17.75 -18.15 -9.70
CA ARG A 233 -17.64 -19.55 -10.16
C ARG A 233 -18.62 -20.51 -9.50
N THR A 234 -19.22 -20.12 -8.38
CA THR A 234 -20.10 -20.97 -7.56
C THR A 234 -21.57 -20.61 -7.69
N GLU A 235 -21.94 -19.48 -8.32
CA GLU A 235 -23.33 -19.17 -8.59
C GLU A 235 -23.90 -20.15 -9.64
N PRO A 236 -25.02 -20.84 -9.36
CA PRO A 236 -25.66 -21.67 -10.35
C PRO A 236 -26.18 -20.77 -11.46
N ILE A 237 -25.87 -21.12 -12.72
CA ILE A 237 -26.47 -20.51 -13.92
C ILE A 237 -27.99 -20.58 -13.73
N GLN A 238 -28.61 -19.47 -13.32
CA GLN A 238 -30.06 -19.37 -13.31
C GLN A 238 -30.48 -19.42 -14.77
N ARG A 239 -31.13 -20.54 -15.08
CA ARG A 239 -31.74 -20.88 -16.36
C ARG A 239 -32.53 -19.67 -16.88
N MET A 240 -32.14 -19.18 -18.06
CA MET A 240 -33.08 -18.51 -18.97
C MET A 240 -34.20 -19.49 -19.35
#